data_AF-A0A927ZEX8-F1
#
_entry.id   AF-A0A927ZEX8-F1
#
_cell.length_a   1.000
_cell.length_b   1.000
_cell.length_c   1.000
_cell.angle_alpha   90.00
_cell.angle_beta   90.00
_cell.angle_gamma   90.00
#
_symmetry.space_group_name_H-M   'P 1'
#
loop_
_entity.id
_entity.type
_entity.pdbx_description
1 polymer ?
#
loop_
_entity_poly.entity_id
_entity_poly.type
_entity_poly.pdbx_seq_one_letter_code
_entity_poly.pdbx_strand_id
1 'polypeptide(L)'
;MGLFDRLKNKGTGYSSGNNTPASNVLKTNEIEVKATERELTPDEIEYNHFNAAMTEEDTNQRRKEIEAITNQYWLSRLVREGKYENDRIQALQQLNDQRILLEIASESGNIPRIHSLAQDKLDDAHRLQFIKKSYIHDADRSRAAAKISDLEILEEIMLYAVGRDVQLAAVRRLEVIAPEEAKKHEDFINYLRRKF
;
A
#
# COMPACT_ATOMS: atom_id res chain seq x y z
N MET A 1 -16.35 29.26 -56.69
CA MET A 1 -16.31 29.79 -55.30
C MET A 1 -17.28 30.95 -55.22
N GLY A 2 -18.41 30.79 -54.52
CA GLY A 2 -19.42 31.83 -54.35
C GLY A 2 -19.99 31.74 -52.94
N LEU A 3 -19.83 32.83 -52.19
CA LEU A 3 -20.32 33.05 -50.83
C LEU A 3 -21.05 34.41 -50.84
N PHE A 4 -22.28 34.40 -50.28
CA PHE A 4 -23.16 35.55 -49.97
C PHE A 4 -23.71 36.31 -51.21
N ASP A 5 -24.99 36.73 -51.30
CA ASP A 5 -25.83 37.37 -50.30
C ASP A 5 -27.35 37.30 -50.64
N ARG A 6 -28.13 37.15 -49.57
CA ARG A 6 -29.41 37.80 -49.18
C ARG A 6 -30.58 38.05 -50.16
N LEU A 7 -31.68 37.35 -49.83
CA LEU A 7 -33.00 37.86 -49.41
C LEU A 7 -33.64 39.05 -50.17
N LYS A 8 -34.74 38.78 -50.88
CA LYS A 8 -35.95 39.64 -50.88
C LYS A 8 -37.25 38.82 -50.89
N ASN A 9 -38.03 39.08 -49.84
CA ASN A 9 -39.37 38.65 -49.49
C ASN A 9 -40.42 39.43 -50.31
N LYS A 10 -41.45 38.78 -50.90
CA LYS A 10 -42.74 39.41 -51.28
C LYS A 10 -43.90 38.38 -51.39
N GLY A 11 -45.00 38.70 -50.70
CA GLY A 11 -46.39 38.45 -51.12
C GLY A 11 -47.04 37.18 -50.53
N THR A 12 -47.67 37.23 -49.35
CA THR A 12 -49.08 37.60 -49.06
C THR A 12 -50.15 36.81 -49.84
N GLY A 13 -50.89 35.96 -49.12
CA GLY A 13 -52.16 35.37 -49.53
C GLY A 13 -52.94 34.88 -48.31
N TYR A 14 -53.97 35.61 -47.93
CA TYR A 14 -54.93 35.28 -46.86
C TYR A 14 -55.89 34.18 -47.32
N SER A 15 -56.24 33.23 -46.42
CA SER A 15 -57.60 32.68 -46.38
C SER A 15 -57.95 32.14 -44.99
N SER A 16 -59.20 32.41 -44.63
CA SER A 16 -59.88 32.30 -43.35
C SER A 16 -60.24 30.86 -42.96
N GLY A 17 -60.26 30.59 -41.65
CA GLY A 17 -60.83 29.38 -41.07
C GLY A 17 -60.74 29.39 -39.55
N ASN A 18 -61.67 30.09 -38.89
CA ASN A 18 -61.84 30.06 -37.43
C ASN A 18 -62.24 28.65 -36.95
N ASN A 19 -61.60 28.17 -35.87
CA ASN A 19 -62.22 27.40 -34.79
C ASN A 19 -61.20 27.20 -33.65
N THR A 20 -61.32 27.99 -32.58
CA THR A 20 -60.87 27.67 -31.21
C THR A 20 -62.05 27.01 -30.45
N PRO A 21 -61.91 26.38 -29.26
CA PRO A 21 -60.71 26.19 -28.42
C PRO A 21 -60.59 24.79 -27.77
N ALA A 22 -59.38 24.32 -27.45
CA ALA A 22 -59.17 23.39 -26.34
C ALA A 22 -57.69 23.37 -25.93
N SER A 23 -57.40 24.11 -24.86
CA SER A 23 -56.58 23.62 -23.75
C SER A 23 -55.64 22.46 -24.03
N ASN A 24 -54.52 22.72 -24.70
CA ASN A 24 -53.30 21.97 -24.43
C ASN A 24 -52.35 22.92 -23.71
N VAL A 25 -52.64 23.07 -22.43
CA VAL A 25 -51.66 23.35 -21.39
C VAL A 25 -50.41 22.57 -21.77
N LEU A 26 -49.36 23.28 -22.16
CA LEU A 26 -48.01 22.77 -22.06
C LEU A 26 -47.83 22.45 -20.56
N LYS A 27 -48.18 21.22 -20.17
CA LYS A 27 -47.55 20.58 -19.04
C LYS A 27 -46.11 20.46 -19.49
N THR A 28 -45.34 21.51 -19.22
CA THR A 28 -43.92 21.37 -18.98
C THR A 28 -43.82 20.21 -18.01
N ASN A 29 -43.53 19.04 -18.54
CA ASN A 29 -43.02 17.94 -17.76
C ASN A 29 -41.78 18.53 -17.12
N GLU A 30 -41.94 19.00 -15.87
CA GLU A 30 -40.90 19.03 -14.88
C GLU A 30 -40.40 17.59 -14.82
N ILE A 31 -39.49 17.27 -15.76
CA ILE A 31 -38.59 16.15 -15.59
C ILE A 31 -37.69 16.64 -14.47
N GLU A 32 -38.16 16.38 -13.24
CA GLU A 32 -37.36 16.42 -12.04
C GLU A 32 -36.24 15.40 -12.29
N VAL A 33 -35.14 15.87 -12.88
CA VAL A 33 -33.90 15.09 -12.98
C VAL A 33 -33.38 15.00 -11.55
N LYS A 34 -33.98 14.12 -10.75
CA LYS A 34 -33.34 13.61 -9.55
C LYS A 34 -32.15 12.82 -10.06
N ALA A 35 -30.99 13.49 -10.10
CA ALA A 35 -29.72 12.81 -10.18
C ALA A 35 -29.71 11.82 -9.01
N THR A 36 -29.95 10.55 -9.28
CA THR A 36 -29.76 9.49 -8.31
C THR A 36 -28.27 9.44 -8.03
N GLU A 37 -27.84 10.03 -6.92
CA GLU A 37 -26.50 9.82 -6.38
C GLU A 37 -26.33 8.32 -6.19
N ARG A 38 -25.50 7.70 -7.03
CA ARG A 38 -25.16 6.29 -6.88
C ARG A 38 -24.28 6.14 -5.65
N GLU A 39 -24.60 5.17 -4.79
CA GLU A 39 -23.73 4.79 -3.68
C GLU A 39 -22.39 4.28 -4.20
N LEU A 40 -21.30 4.83 -3.64
CA LEU A 40 -19.95 4.40 -3.95
C LEU A 40 -19.71 2.99 -3.41
N THR A 41 -18.97 2.20 -4.18
CA THR A 41 -18.48 0.90 -3.73
C THR A 41 -17.39 1.06 -2.65
N PRO A 42 -17.17 0.05 -1.78
CA PRO A 42 -16.09 0.11 -0.80
C PRO A 42 -14.71 0.38 -1.40
N ASP A 43 -14.41 -0.20 -2.56
CA ASP A 43 -13.13 0.04 -3.25
C ASP A 43 -13.00 1.48 -3.77
N GLU A 44 -14.09 2.09 -4.24
CA GLU A 44 -14.12 3.51 -4.64
C GLU A 44 -13.94 4.44 -3.44
N ILE A 45 -14.51 4.09 -2.28
CA ILE A 45 -14.32 4.84 -1.03
C ILE A 45 -12.86 4.78 -0.58
N GLU A 46 -12.29 3.58 -0.53
CA GLU A 46 -10.87 3.36 -0.21
C GLU A 46 -9.92 4.11 -1.18
N TYR A 47 -10.24 4.10 -2.47
CA TYR A 47 -9.51 4.86 -3.48
C TYR A 47 -9.62 6.38 -3.25
N ASN A 48 -10.78 6.89 -2.86
CA ASN A 48 -10.95 8.32 -2.53
C ASN A 48 -10.10 8.73 -1.33
N HIS A 49 -10.08 7.92 -0.26
CA HIS A 49 -9.20 8.13 0.89
C HIS A 49 -7.72 8.09 0.49
N PHE A 50 -7.31 7.11 -0.33
CA PHE A 50 -5.96 7.06 -0.87
C PHE A 50 -5.58 8.31 -1.67
N ASN A 51 -6.44 8.74 -2.60
CA ASN A 51 -6.19 9.96 -3.38
C ASN A 51 -6.08 11.19 -2.49
N ALA A 52 -7.00 11.35 -1.54
CA ALA A 52 -6.98 12.48 -0.61
C ALA A 52 -5.70 12.47 0.24
N ALA A 53 -5.28 11.31 0.75
CA ALA A 53 -4.01 11.16 1.48
C ALA A 53 -2.78 11.56 0.65
N MET A 54 -2.83 11.41 -0.69
CA MET A 54 -1.74 11.78 -1.59
C MET A 54 -1.69 13.27 -1.94
N THR A 55 -2.85 13.96 -1.95
CA THR A 55 -2.96 15.33 -2.46
C THR A 55 -3.25 16.39 -1.40
N GLU A 56 -3.85 16.01 -0.27
CA GLU A 56 -4.22 16.96 0.79
C GLU A 56 -2.96 17.60 1.41
N GLU A 57 -3.02 18.90 1.70
CA GLU A 57 -1.88 19.65 2.25
C GLU A 57 -1.98 19.81 3.78
N ASP A 58 -3.19 19.78 4.35
CA ASP A 58 -3.35 19.74 5.81
C ASP A 58 -2.91 18.38 6.37
N THR A 59 -1.99 18.42 7.34
CA THR A 59 -1.40 17.21 7.92
C THR A 59 -2.40 16.40 8.76
N ASN A 60 -3.35 17.06 9.42
CA ASN A 60 -4.36 16.38 10.21
C ASN A 60 -5.44 15.77 9.33
N GLN A 61 -5.80 16.44 8.23
CA GLN A 61 -6.73 15.87 7.26
C GLN A 61 -6.11 14.68 6.55
N ARG A 62 -4.87 14.79 6.02
CA ARG A 62 -4.13 13.64 5.47
C ARG A 62 -4.11 12.46 6.44
N ARG A 63 -3.79 12.70 7.71
CA ARG A 63 -3.77 11.64 8.74
C ARG A 63 -5.09 10.88 8.81
N LYS A 64 -6.22 11.60 8.84
CA LYS A 64 -7.56 10.97 8.87
C LYS A 64 -7.83 10.14 7.62
N GLU A 65 -7.44 10.65 6.45
CA GLU A 65 -7.58 9.90 5.20
C GLU A 65 -6.77 8.61 5.25
N ILE A 66 -5.53 8.67 5.75
CA ILE A 66 -4.67 7.49 5.89
C ILE A 66 -5.26 6.47 6.87
N GLU A 67 -5.82 6.93 8.01
CA GLU A 67 -6.48 6.06 9.00
C GLU A 67 -7.75 5.39 8.45
N ALA A 68 -8.38 5.97 7.43
CA ALA A 68 -9.56 5.41 6.79
C ALA A 68 -9.23 4.33 5.74
N ILE A 69 -7.98 4.23 5.29
CA ILE A 69 -7.56 3.22 4.31
C ILE A 69 -7.30 1.90 5.03
N THR A 70 -8.11 0.89 4.76
CA THR A 70 -7.92 -0.48 5.29
C THR A 70 -7.34 -1.43 4.25
N ASN A 71 -7.49 -1.09 2.97
CA ASN A 71 -7.02 -1.92 1.88
C ASN A 71 -5.48 -1.95 1.83
N GLN A 72 -4.91 -3.15 1.96
CA GLN A 72 -3.47 -3.37 2.02
C GLN A 72 -2.74 -2.94 0.74
N TYR A 73 -3.41 -3.02 -0.43
CA TYR A 73 -2.85 -2.53 -1.69
C TYR A 73 -2.65 -1.01 -1.65
N TRP A 74 -3.67 -0.23 -1.27
CA TRP A 74 -3.60 1.22 -1.19
C TRP A 74 -2.61 1.71 -0.14
N LEU A 75 -2.61 1.08 1.05
CA LEU A 75 -1.60 1.34 2.07
C LEU A 75 -0.19 1.11 1.54
N SER A 76 0.05 0.01 0.82
CA SER A 76 1.36 -0.30 0.25
C SER A 76 1.83 0.70 -0.80
N ARG A 77 0.90 1.23 -1.60
CA ARG A 77 1.20 2.30 -2.56
C ARG A 77 1.56 3.58 -1.84
N LEU A 78 0.80 3.94 -0.80
CA LEU A 78 1.10 5.12 0.00
C LEU A 78 2.47 5.03 0.69
N VAL A 79 2.87 3.85 1.18
CA VAL A 79 4.23 3.63 1.73
C VAL A 79 5.31 3.91 0.68
N ARG A 80 5.09 3.55 -0.58
CA ARG A 80 6.10 3.69 -1.65
C ARG A 80 6.13 5.07 -2.26
N GLU A 81 4.95 5.64 -2.50
CA GLU A 81 4.76 6.83 -3.35
C GLU A 81 4.43 8.10 -2.54
N GLY A 82 4.09 7.96 -1.25
CA GLY A 82 3.67 9.08 -0.41
C GLY A 82 4.73 10.18 -0.32
N LYS A 83 4.27 11.45 -0.35
CA LYS A 83 5.14 12.63 -0.34
C LYS A 83 5.89 12.82 0.98
N TYR A 84 5.23 12.54 2.10
CA TYR A 84 5.75 12.84 3.44
C TYR A 84 6.14 11.57 4.20
N GLU A 85 7.34 11.54 4.79
CA GLU A 85 7.86 10.36 5.49
C GLU A 85 6.92 9.87 6.61
N ASN A 86 6.34 10.77 7.40
CA ASN A 86 5.44 10.41 8.49
C ASN A 86 4.18 9.70 8.00
N ASP A 87 3.63 10.13 6.86
CA ASP A 87 2.42 9.55 6.26
C ASP A 87 2.72 8.13 5.74
N ARG A 88 3.91 7.95 5.15
CA ARG A 88 4.40 6.63 4.71
C ARG A 88 4.62 5.69 5.90
N ILE A 89 5.18 6.20 7.00
CA ILE A 89 5.36 5.41 8.24
C ILE A 89 4.00 5.01 8.81
N GLN A 90 3.03 5.93 8.83
CA GLN A 90 1.69 5.64 9.32
C GLN A 90 0.98 4.60 8.46
N ALA A 91 1.09 4.69 7.13
CA ALA A 91 0.58 3.66 6.23
C ALA A 91 1.22 2.29 6.50
N LEU A 92 2.55 2.25 6.70
CA LEU A 92 3.27 1.03 7.04
C LEU A 92 2.83 0.43 8.38
N GLN A 93 2.51 1.28 9.36
CA GLN A 93 1.98 0.83 10.64
C GLN A 93 0.64 0.10 10.50
N GLN A 94 -0.17 0.44 9.50
CA GLN A 94 -1.44 -0.23 9.20
C GLN A 94 -1.30 -1.46 8.29
N LEU A 95 -0.15 -1.67 7.64
CA LEU A 95 0.11 -2.86 6.83
C LEU A 95 0.32 -4.10 7.70
N ASN A 96 -0.41 -5.17 7.43
CA ASN A 96 -0.30 -6.46 8.11
C ASN A 96 -0.11 -7.64 7.14
N ASP A 97 -0.26 -7.42 5.82
CA ASP A 97 0.07 -8.43 4.81
C ASP A 97 1.59 -8.69 4.79
N GLN A 98 1.98 -9.90 5.18
CA GLN A 98 3.38 -10.30 5.32
C GLN A 98 4.13 -10.35 3.98
N ARG A 99 3.45 -10.60 2.87
CA ARG A 99 4.08 -10.58 1.53
C ARG A 99 4.41 -9.15 1.14
N ILE A 100 3.48 -8.22 1.33
CA ILE A 100 3.70 -6.79 1.08
C ILE A 100 4.81 -6.26 2.00
N LEU A 101 4.78 -6.61 3.29
CA LEU A 101 5.84 -6.22 4.24
C LEU A 101 7.22 -6.76 3.81
N LEU A 102 7.29 -8.01 3.32
CA LEU A 102 8.53 -8.61 2.84
C LEU A 102 9.06 -7.90 1.59
N GLU A 103 8.17 -7.52 0.66
CA GLU A 103 8.54 -6.72 -0.51
C GLU A 103 9.15 -5.38 -0.09
N ILE A 104 8.43 -4.61 0.73
CA ILE A 104 8.89 -3.30 1.22
C ILE A 104 10.19 -3.43 2.00
N ALA A 105 10.33 -4.47 2.83
CA ALA A 105 11.55 -4.76 3.57
C ALA A 105 12.76 -5.04 2.65
N SER A 106 12.52 -5.60 1.47
CA SER A 106 13.54 -6.06 0.52
C SER A 106 13.82 -5.10 -0.64
N GLU A 107 13.02 -4.04 -0.80
CA GLU A 107 13.17 -3.06 -1.87
C GLU A 107 14.50 -2.29 -1.73
N SER A 108 15.12 -1.93 -2.85
CA SER A 108 16.25 -1.01 -2.86
C SER A 108 15.74 0.40 -3.17
N GLY A 109 16.06 1.39 -2.33
CA GLY A 109 15.78 2.81 -2.61
C GLY A 109 14.66 3.45 -1.79
N ASN A 110 14.07 2.73 -0.82
CA ASN A 110 13.20 3.35 0.16
C ASN A 110 14.04 4.01 1.29
N ILE A 111 13.40 4.79 2.15
CA ILE A 111 14.05 5.41 3.32
C ILE A 111 14.46 4.30 4.30
N PRO A 112 15.70 4.31 4.85
CA PRO A 112 16.20 3.27 5.75
C PRO A 112 15.26 2.94 6.93
N ARG A 113 14.55 3.96 7.44
CA ARG A 113 13.56 3.81 8.51
C ARG A 113 12.35 2.97 8.10
N ILE A 114 11.84 3.16 6.87
CA ILE A 114 10.71 2.37 6.32
C ILE A 114 11.11 0.90 6.19
N HIS A 115 12.30 0.61 5.63
CA HIS A 115 12.81 -0.75 5.55
C HIS A 115 12.95 -1.40 6.93
N SER A 116 13.51 -0.67 7.88
CA SER A 116 13.72 -1.19 9.23
C SER A 116 12.41 -1.54 9.91
N LEU A 117 11.40 -0.67 9.81
CA LEU A 117 10.07 -0.91 10.35
C LEU A 117 9.35 -2.07 9.65
N ALA A 118 9.45 -2.18 8.32
CA ALA A 118 8.85 -3.29 7.58
C ALA A 118 9.46 -4.62 8.00
N GLN A 119 10.79 -4.70 8.10
CA GLN A 119 11.49 -5.87 8.63
C GLN A 119 11.06 -6.18 10.06
N ASP A 120 10.78 -5.19 10.89
CA ASP A 120 10.36 -5.39 12.28
C ASP A 120 8.96 -5.97 12.40
N LYS A 121 8.11 -5.83 11.38
CA LYS A 121 6.76 -6.40 11.32
C LYS A 121 6.69 -7.79 10.69
N LEU A 122 7.80 -8.31 10.16
CA LEU A 122 7.84 -9.66 9.63
C LEU A 122 7.72 -10.71 10.74
N ASP A 123 6.91 -11.73 10.49
CA ASP A 123 6.91 -12.98 11.26
C ASP A 123 8.17 -13.82 10.96
N ASP A 124 8.37 -14.90 11.71
CA ASP A 124 9.59 -15.71 11.60
C ASP A 124 9.73 -16.39 10.23
N ALA A 125 8.63 -16.85 9.62
CA ALA A 125 8.65 -17.48 8.31
C ALA A 125 9.08 -16.49 7.21
N HIS A 126 8.58 -15.25 7.25
CA HIS A 126 8.95 -14.21 6.29
C HIS A 126 10.32 -13.61 6.59
N ARG A 127 10.75 -13.56 7.85
CA ARG A 127 12.13 -13.25 8.22
C ARG A 127 13.11 -14.26 7.63
N LEU A 128 12.79 -15.56 7.69
CA LEU A 128 13.62 -16.59 7.06
C LEU A 128 13.73 -16.38 5.54
N GLN A 129 12.61 -16.08 4.87
CA GLN A 129 12.63 -15.74 3.44
C GLN A 129 13.50 -14.50 3.15
N PHE A 130 13.40 -13.46 3.98
CA PHE A 130 14.23 -12.27 3.90
C PHE A 130 15.72 -12.61 4.06
N ILE A 131 16.07 -13.43 5.05
CA ILE A 131 17.44 -13.90 5.31
C ILE A 131 17.97 -14.75 4.16
N LYS A 132 17.13 -15.49 3.44
CA LYS A 132 17.57 -16.31 2.29
C LYS A 132 17.89 -15.50 1.04
N LYS A 133 17.51 -14.22 0.97
CA LYS A 133 17.81 -13.35 -0.18
C LYS A 133 19.27 -12.89 -0.15
N SER A 134 20.09 -13.48 -1.01
CA SER A 134 21.55 -13.22 -1.08
C SER A 134 21.94 -11.80 -1.50
N TYR A 135 21.02 -11.04 -2.11
CA TYR A 135 21.26 -9.64 -2.51
C TYR A 135 21.05 -8.65 -1.36
N ILE A 136 20.50 -9.09 -0.22
CA ILE A 136 20.34 -8.26 0.97
C ILE A 136 21.65 -8.26 1.77
N HIS A 137 22.03 -7.10 2.31
CA HIS A 137 23.23 -6.97 3.12
C HIS A 137 23.21 -7.86 4.38
N ASP A 138 24.36 -8.45 4.72
CA ASP A 138 24.50 -9.32 5.88
C ASP A 138 24.10 -8.65 7.20
N ALA A 139 24.29 -7.34 7.33
CA ALA A 139 23.84 -6.59 8.51
C ALA A 139 22.32 -6.65 8.71
N ASP A 140 21.53 -6.46 7.65
CA ASP A 140 20.06 -6.56 7.70
C ASP A 140 19.61 -8.01 7.93
N ARG A 141 20.24 -8.96 7.26
CA ARG A 141 19.96 -10.40 7.44
C ARG A 141 20.26 -10.84 8.88
N SER A 142 21.35 -10.35 9.46
CA SER A 142 21.73 -10.62 10.86
C SER A 142 20.73 -9.99 11.84
N ARG A 143 20.27 -8.76 11.57
CA ARG A 143 19.20 -8.12 12.37
C ARG A 143 17.90 -8.92 12.31
N ALA A 144 17.52 -9.43 11.15
CA ALA A 144 16.35 -10.29 11.01
C ALA A 144 16.51 -11.60 11.79
N ALA A 145 17.68 -12.26 11.70
CA ALA A 145 17.98 -13.48 12.45
C ALA A 145 17.90 -13.26 13.97
N ALA A 146 18.37 -12.10 14.46
CA ALA A 146 18.32 -11.74 15.88
C ALA A 146 16.89 -11.56 16.43
N LYS A 147 15.87 -11.51 15.57
CA LYS A 147 14.45 -11.35 15.95
C LYS A 147 13.64 -12.64 15.85
N ILE A 148 14.20 -13.71 15.30
CA ILE A 148 13.51 -15.01 15.22
C ILE A 148 13.21 -15.53 16.62
N SER A 149 12.01 -16.10 16.80
CA SER A 149 11.59 -16.79 18.02
C SER A 149 11.43 -18.30 17.83
N ASP A 150 11.19 -18.75 16.60
CA ASP A 150 11.09 -20.15 16.23
C ASP A 150 12.47 -20.85 16.29
N LEU A 151 12.55 -21.93 17.08
CA LEU A 151 13.80 -22.65 17.33
C LEU A 151 14.28 -23.44 16.11
N GLU A 152 13.37 -24.02 15.32
CA GLU A 152 13.71 -24.77 14.11
C GLU A 152 14.29 -23.85 13.05
N ILE A 153 13.70 -22.64 12.90
CA ILE A 153 14.22 -21.61 12.00
C ILE A 153 15.60 -21.12 12.46
N LEU A 154 15.82 -20.93 13.77
CA LEU A 154 17.15 -20.55 14.28
C LEU A 154 18.20 -21.62 13.98
N GLU A 155 17.87 -22.90 14.17
CA GLU A 155 18.74 -24.01 13.84
C GLU A 155 19.05 -24.04 12.33
N GLU A 156 18.04 -23.85 11.48
CA GLU A 156 18.21 -23.78 10.03
C GLU A 156 19.19 -22.66 9.64
N ILE A 157 18.99 -21.45 10.18
CA ILE A 157 19.85 -20.30 9.89
C ILE A 157 21.28 -20.58 10.36
N MET A 158 21.44 -21.09 11.58
CA MET A 158 22.74 -21.42 12.17
C MET A 158 23.52 -22.39 11.27
N LEU A 159 22.88 -23.47 10.80
CA LEU A 159 23.52 -24.54 10.04
C LEU A 159 23.74 -24.19 8.56
N TYR A 160 22.81 -23.47 7.94
CA TYR A 160 22.75 -23.35 6.48
C TYR A 160 22.79 -21.92 5.93
N ALA A 161 22.65 -20.88 6.76
CA ALA A 161 22.69 -19.52 6.23
C ALA A 161 24.08 -19.16 5.69
N VAL A 162 24.07 -18.51 4.53
CA VAL A 162 25.26 -17.85 3.98
C VAL A 162 25.55 -16.60 4.83
N GLY A 163 26.80 -16.38 5.18
CA GLY A 163 27.24 -15.21 5.95
C GLY A 163 27.39 -15.52 7.44
N ARG A 164 28.62 -15.45 7.94
CA ARG A 164 28.95 -15.82 9.33
C ARG A 164 28.21 -14.95 10.35
N ASP A 165 28.06 -13.66 10.07
CA ASP A 165 27.37 -12.73 10.97
C ASP A 165 25.90 -13.11 11.16
N VAL A 166 25.27 -13.62 10.10
CA VAL A 166 23.89 -14.13 10.14
C VAL A 166 23.80 -15.39 11.00
N GLN A 167 24.73 -16.34 10.81
CA GLN A 167 24.81 -17.54 11.64
C GLN A 167 25.06 -17.20 13.11
N LEU A 168 25.99 -16.28 13.39
CA LEU A 168 26.29 -15.82 14.76
C LEU A 168 25.10 -15.08 15.39
N ALA A 169 24.33 -14.31 14.63
CA ALA A 169 23.13 -13.68 15.12
C ALA A 169 22.06 -14.71 15.53
N ALA A 170 21.88 -15.77 14.74
CA ALA A 170 21.00 -16.89 15.10
C ALA A 170 21.47 -17.61 16.37
N VAL A 171 22.78 -17.91 16.47
CA VAL A 171 23.37 -18.49 17.69
C VAL A 171 23.11 -17.62 18.91
N ARG A 172 23.42 -16.33 18.84
CA ARG A 172 23.20 -15.39 19.96
C ARG A 172 21.73 -15.35 20.35
N ARG A 173 20.83 -15.40 19.37
CA ARG A 173 19.39 -15.41 19.63
C ARG A 173 18.95 -16.72 20.30
N LEU A 174 19.42 -17.87 19.82
CA LEU A 174 19.17 -19.19 20.42
C LEU A 174 19.67 -19.26 21.85
N GLU A 175 20.87 -18.75 22.13
CA GLU A 175 21.43 -18.67 23.49
C GLU A 175 20.58 -17.83 24.44
N VAL A 176 19.93 -16.77 23.93
CA VAL A 176 19.05 -15.90 24.72
C VAL A 176 17.71 -16.57 25.03
N ILE A 177 17.10 -17.28 24.07
CA ILE A 177 15.73 -17.80 24.22
C ILE A 177 15.66 -19.27 24.61
N ALA A 178 16.70 -20.05 24.34
CA ALA A 178 16.78 -21.49 24.60
C ALA A 178 18.24 -21.93 24.88
N PRO A 179 18.83 -21.52 26.02
CA PRO A 179 20.24 -21.79 26.33
C PRO A 179 20.57 -23.29 26.41
N GLU A 180 19.64 -24.14 26.87
CA GLU A 180 19.86 -25.60 26.88
C GLU A 180 19.87 -26.19 25.48
N GLU A 181 19.11 -25.61 24.54
CA GLU A 181 19.16 -26.01 23.12
C GLU A 181 20.51 -25.59 22.50
N ALA A 182 20.95 -24.36 22.78
CA ALA A 182 22.24 -23.87 22.32
C ALA A 182 23.42 -24.77 22.75
N LYS A 183 23.39 -25.33 23.96
CA LYS A 183 24.44 -26.27 24.44
C LYS A 183 24.56 -27.52 23.58
N LYS A 184 23.49 -28.00 22.96
CA LYS A 184 23.55 -29.16 22.06
C LYS A 184 24.38 -28.88 20.80
N HIS A 185 24.59 -27.61 20.48
CA HIS A 185 25.37 -27.15 19.33
C HIS A 185 26.70 -26.51 19.75
N GLU A 186 27.18 -26.74 20.98
CA GLU A 186 28.35 -26.06 21.54
C GLU A 186 29.62 -26.19 20.67
N ASP A 187 29.88 -27.37 20.09
CA ASP A 187 31.02 -27.58 19.19
C ASP A 187 30.95 -26.69 17.94
N PHE A 188 29.76 -26.61 17.33
CA PHE A 188 29.53 -25.77 16.16
C PHE A 188 29.60 -24.28 16.51
N ILE A 189 29.02 -23.87 17.63
CA ILE A 189 29.07 -22.51 18.14
C ILE A 189 30.53 -22.10 18.39
N ASN A 190 31.33 -22.98 18.99
CA ASN A 190 32.75 -22.76 19.21
C ASN A 190 33.53 -22.67 17.89
N TYR A 191 33.20 -23.48 16.90
CA TYR A 191 33.78 -23.38 15.55
C TYR A 191 33.51 -22.00 14.92
N LEU A 192 32.27 -21.50 14.98
CA LEU A 192 31.91 -20.19 14.43
C LEU A 192 32.66 -19.05 15.13
N ARG A 193 32.90 -19.16 16.43
CA ARG A 193 33.60 -18.16 17.25
C ARG A 193 35.12 -18.16 17.03
N ARG A 194 35.74 -19.33 16.89
CA ARG A 194 37.22 -19.50 16.82
C ARG A 194 37.88 -19.03 15.53
N LYS A 195 37.11 -18.77 14.47
CA LYS A 195 37.67 -18.38 13.17
C LYS A 195 38.02 -16.87 13.12
N PHE A 196 38.50 -16.34 14.25
CA PHE A 196 39.04 -15.00 14.49
C PHE A 196 40.29 -15.12 15.36
#